data_AF-A1DBR6-F1
#
_entry.id   AF-A1DBR6-F1
#
_cell.length_a   1.000
_cell.length_b   1.000
_cell.length_c   1.000
_cell.angle_alpha   90.00
_cell.angle_beta   90.00
_cell.angle_gamma   90.00
#
_symmetry.space_group_name_H-M   'P 1'
#
loop_
_entity.id
_entity.type
_entity.pdbx_description
1 polymer ?
#
loop_
_entity_poly.entity_id
_entity_poly.type
_entity_poly.pdbx_seq_one_letter_code
_entity_poly.pdbx_strand_id
1 'polypeptide(L)'
;MKRGALLVPFVPLALACVDPGDSNHSCASVFSVSSAAAASFCATFTVSAVTETTGVPAALLSNCDYKTKHLSSACSCLGPATAAAPTQTSAVTPTVAPTTLKANAVAPTTEAPAPTKSSTFAGNGGTTCTVTEYAAISSAVASCSNILLSDVYAPPSSTIDLQNLQTGAAVIFAGTTTFGDTPDDDFDPIVISGTDVTITGADGHVIDGNGAAYWDGKGSNGGSSKPDHFIVAKHMYYSRIENLNIQNWPVHCFDIEHTENLIISGITLDNSAGDAPNSASGSKPAAHNSDGFDIKSSTNLTLQNSWVHNQDDCVAVSSGTDIVVDNMYCYGGHGLSIGSIGGKSDNTVDGVTFSNSQVINSSNGCRIKSNSGTTGEVSNIRYENITVSGITDYGIDIQQDYLNGGPTGKPTNGVKIENITFVDVTGTMSDGKDYYILCGDGSCSNFVFENVGITGGSGDSCNYPTDTCLEA
;
A
#
# COMPACT_ATOMS: atom_id res chain seq x y z
N MET A 1 -41.76 -47.63 -3.91
CA MET A 1 -41.03 -48.41 -4.92
C MET A 1 -39.75 -47.66 -5.29
N LYS A 2 -38.59 -48.34 -5.12
CA LYS A 2 -37.22 -48.15 -5.69
C LYS A 2 -36.77 -46.72 -6.06
N ARG A 3 -35.93 -46.05 -5.25
CA ARG A 3 -34.43 -46.11 -5.17
C ARG A 3 -33.69 -45.70 -6.46
N GLY A 4 -32.90 -44.63 -6.35
CA GLY A 4 -31.81 -44.28 -7.28
C GLY A 4 -30.96 -43.15 -6.70
N ALA A 5 -29.97 -43.50 -5.89
CA ALA A 5 -28.92 -42.59 -5.40
C ALA A 5 -27.70 -42.70 -6.32
N LEU A 6 -27.19 -41.57 -6.81
CA LEU A 6 -25.93 -41.49 -7.55
C LEU A 6 -24.87 -40.88 -6.62
N LEU A 7 -23.85 -41.68 -6.27
CA LEU A 7 -22.62 -41.25 -5.62
C LEU A 7 -21.61 -40.91 -6.72
N VAL A 8 -21.11 -39.67 -6.75
CA VAL A 8 -19.95 -39.26 -7.56
C VAL A 8 -18.76 -39.07 -6.61
N PRO A 9 -17.58 -39.62 -6.92
CA PRO A 9 -16.44 -39.60 -6.01
C PRO A 9 -15.80 -38.20 -5.96
N PHE A 10 -15.43 -37.77 -4.75
CA PHE A 10 -14.57 -36.62 -4.51
C PHE A 10 -13.20 -36.88 -5.14
N VAL A 11 -12.85 -36.08 -6.16
CA VAL A 11 -11.47 -35.95 -6.66
C VAL A 11 -10.75 -34.96 -5.73
N PRO A 12 -9.56 -35.27 -5.21
CA PRO A 12 -8.83 -34.34 -4.36
C PRO A 12 -8.35 -33.16 -5.21
N LEU A 13 -8.61 -31.95 -4.72
CA LEU A 13 -8.13 -30.69 -5.26
C LEU A 13 -6.58 -30.71 -5.21
N ALA A 14 -5.95 -31.13 -6.30
CA ALA A 14 -4.52 -30.93 -6.47
C ALA A 14 -4.30 -29.43 -6.69
N LEU A 15 -3.66 -28.75 -5.72
CA LEU A 15 -3.16 -27.39 -5.94
C LEU A 15 -2.30 -27.42 -7.21
N ALA A 16 -2.75 -26.70 -8.24
CA ALA A 16 -1.97 -26.52 -9.45
C ALA A 16 -0.67 -25.82 -9.05
N CYS A 17 0.44 -26.51 -9.27
CA CYS A 17 1.76 -25.97 -9.00
C CYS A 17 2.12 -25.02 -10.17
N VAL A 18 2.60 -23.80 -9.88
CA VAL A 18 2.95 -22.83 -10.93
C VAL A 18 4.34 -23.18 -11.44
N ASP A 19 4.45 -23.49 -12.74
CA ASP A 19 5.69 -23.94 -13.37
C ASP A 19 6.83 -22.93 -13.11
N PRO A 20 7.90 -23.30 -12.38
CA PRO A 20 9.04 -22.42 -12.14
C PRO A 20 9.88 -22.21 -13.41
N GLY A 21 9.57 -22.89 -14.51
CA GLY A 21 10.06 -22.59 -15.84
C GLY A 21 9.30 -21.48 -16.57
N ASP A 22 8.16 -21.02 -16.04
CA ASP A 22 7.45 -19.85 -16.55
C ASP A 22 8.28 -18.59 -16.29
N SER A 23 8.61 -17.83 -17.32
CA SER A 23 9.34 -16.57 -17.21
C SER A 23 8.64 -15.52 -16.35
N ASN A 24 7.34 -15.69 -16.09
CA ASN A 24 6.54 -14.83 -15.22
C ASN A 24 6.51 -15.30 -13.76
N HIS A 25 7.04 -16.50 -13.44
CA HIS A 25 7.14 -16.95 -12.07
C HIS A 25 8.28 -16.21 -11.38
N SER A 26 8.02 -15.60 -10.21
CA SER A 26 9.03 -14.86 -9.45
C SER A 26 10.33 -15.64 -9.27
N CYS A 27 10.25 -16.91 -8.82
CA CYS A 27 11.36 -17.88 -8.71
C CYS A 27 12.07 -18.33 -10.01
N ALA A 28 11.65 -17.93 -11.21
CA ALA A 28 12.08 -18.57 -12.46
C ALA A 28 13.59 -18.52 -12.72
N SER A 29 14.23 -17.42 -12.32
CA SER A 29 15.68 -17.23 -12.52
C SER A 29 16.51 -18.26 -11.74
N VAL A 30 16.16 -18.62 -10.50
CA VAL A 30 16.96 -19.59 -9.73
C VAL A 30 16.74 -21.02 -10.20
N PHE A 31 15.51 -21.34 -10.62
CA PHE A 31 15.16 -22.69 -11.06
C PHE A 31 15.67 -22.97 -12.48
N SER A 32 15.79 -21.94 -13.33
CA SER A 32 16.39 -22.05 -14.68
C SER A 32 17.91 -21.96 -14.69
N VAL A 33 18.53 -21.14 -13.82
CA VAL A 33 19.97 -20.88 -13.83
C VAL A 33 20.75 -21.83 -12.90
N SER A 34 20.10 -22.40 -11.88
CA SER A 34 20.73 -23.32 -10.91
C SER A 34 19.80 -24.45 -10.46
N SER A 35 19.28 -25.21 -11.42
CA SER A 35 18.37 -26.33 -11.17
C SER A 35 18.90 -27.34 -10.14
N ALA A 36 20.22 -27.58 -10.10
CA ALA A 36 20.85 -28.44 -9.09
C ALA A 36 20.80 -27.85 -7.67
N ALA A 37 21.03 -26.53 -7.51
CA ALA A 37 20.92 -25.87 -6.22
C ALA A 37 19.46 -25.78 -5.75
N ALA A 38 18.53 -25.45 -6.66
CA ALA A 38 17.10 -25.43 -6.39
C ALA A 38 16.58 -26.83 -5.95
N ALA A 39 16.99 -27.90 -6.64
CA ALA A 39 16.64 -29.26 -6.26
C ALA A 39 17.20 -29.66 -4.88
N SER A 40 18.44 -29.30 -4.58
CA SER A 40 19.04 -29.58 -3.27
C SER A 40 18.35 -28.83 -2.13
N PHE A 41 17.93 -27.59 -2.37
CA PHE A 41 17.17 -26.79 -1.42
C PHE A 41 15.76 -27.36 -1.20
N CYS A 42 15.01 -27.61 -2.28
CA CYS A 42 13.63 -28.10 -2.21
C CYS A 42 13.50 -29.51 -1.61
N ALA A 43 14.57 -30.31 -1.61
CA ALA A 43 14.62 -31.58 -0.89
C ALA A 43 14.60 -31.42 0.65
N THR A 44 14.96 -30.25 1.16
CA THR A 44 15.06 -29.94 2.60
C THR A 44 14.09 -28.86 3.07
N PHE A 45 13.50 -28.11 2.13
CA PHE A 45 12.56 -27.05 2.42
C PHE A 45 11.21 -27.60 2.89
N THR A 46 10.81 -27.23 4.11
CA THR A 46 9.49 -27.56 4.66
C THR A 46 8.78 -26.27 5.04
N VAL A 47 7.60 -26.05 4.44
CA VAL A 47 6.78 -24.84 4.64
C VAL A 47 6.49 -24.58 6.12
N SER A 48 6.35 -25.66 6.90
CA SER A 48 6.10 -25.62 8.34
C SER A 48 7.27 -25.11 9.19
N ALA A 49 8.47 -24.99 8.62
CA ALA A 49 9.70 -24.66 9.35
C ALA A 49 10.21 -23.24 9.12
N VAL A 50 9.54 -22.44 8.28
CA VAL A 50 10.00 -21.08 7.92
C VAL A 50 8.94 -20.04 8.23
N THR A 51 9.16 -19.32 9.33
CA THR A 51 8.46 -18.07 9.65
C THR A 51 9.38 -16.91 9.29
N GLU A 52 9.09 -16.23 8.18
CA GLU A 52 9.62 -14.89 7.86
C GLU A 52 11.08 -14.77 7.36
N THR A 53 11.56 -15.71 6.53
CA THR A 53 12.87 -15.72 5.80
C THR A 53 14.07 -16.37 6.50
N THR A 54 13.96 -16.71 7.79
CA THR A 54 15.05 -17.37 8.52
C THR A 54 15.40 -18.74 7.93
N GLY A 55 16.65 -18.93 7.50
CA GLY A 55 17.17 -20.20 6.98
C GLY A 55 17.05 -20.42 5.47
N VAL A 56 16.52 -19.46 4.71
CA VAL A 56 16.50 -19.52 3.24
C VAL A 56 17.75 -18.83 2.67
N PRO A 57 18.49 -19.44 1.72
CA PRO A 57 19.61 -18.78 1.08
C PRO A 57 19.21 -17.45 0.42
N ALA A 58 19.99 -16.39 0.63
CA ALA A 58 19.68 -15.04 0.15
C ALA A 58 19.39 -14.98 -1.35
N ALA A 59 20.11 -15.78 -2.16
CA ALA A 59 19.89 -15.88 -3.60
C ALA A 59 18.53 -16.50 -3.97
N LEU A 60 17.95 -17.37 -3.14
CA LEU A 60 16.61 -17.93 -3.35
C LEU A 60 15.53 -16.93 -2.93
N LEU A 61 15.76 -16.18 -1.85
CA LEU A 61 14.83 -15.13 -1.40
C LEU A 61 14.71 -14.00 -2.43
N SER A 62 15.85 -13.45 -2.88
CA SER A 62 15.87 -12.32 -3.80
C SER A 62 15.23 -12.63 -5.14
N ASN A 63 15.41 -13.86 -5.61
CA ASN A 63 14.82 -14.33 -6.86
C ASN A 63 13.42 -14.91 -6.68
N CYS A 64 12.80 -14.90 -5.50
CA CYS A 64 11.42 -15.35 -5.30
C CYS A 64 10.58 -14.23 -4.66
N ASP A 65 10.90 -12.97 -4.98
CA ASP A 65 10.28 -11.74 -4.45
C ASP A 65 10.21 -11.67 -2.92
N TYR A 66 11.16 -12.32 -2.24
CA TYR A 66 11.19 -12.46 -0.78
C TYR A 66 9.93 -13.14 -0.19
N LYS A 67 9.07 -13.73 -1.02
CA LYS A 67 7.85 -14.40 -0.55
C LYS A 67 8.07 -15.92 -0.46
N THR A 68 8.02 -16.44 0.77
CA THR A 68 8.09 -17.89 1.05
C THR A 68 6.97 -18.69 0.38
N LYS A 69 5.85 -18.04 0.01
CA LYS A 69 4.75 -18.63 -0.77
C LYS A 69 5.19 -19.03 -2.19
N HIS A 70 5.94 -18.17 -2.88
CA HIS A 70 6.47 -18.47 -4.22
C HIS A 70 7.50 -19.61 -4.16
N LEU A 71 8.33 -19.61 -3.12
CA LEU A 71 9.30 -20.67 -2.87
C LEU A 71 8.64 -22.03 -2.60
N SER A 72 7.55 -22.03 -1.82
CA SER A 72 6.74 -23.22 -1.57
C SER A 72 6.07 -23.74 -2.85
N SER A 73 5.49 -22.86 -3.65
CA SER A 73 4.90 -23.21 -4.94
C SER A 73 5.95 -23.84 -5.87
N ALA A 74 7.11 -23.19 -6.02
CA ALA A 74 8.19 -23.66 -6.89
C ALA A 74 8.79 -25.00 -6.41
N CYS A 75 9.00 -25.19 -5.11
CA CYS A 75 9.45 -26.48 -4.58
C CYS A 75 8.40 -27.60 -4.71
N SER A 76 7.09 -27.27 -4.69
CA SER A 76 6.04 -28.25 -4.94
C SER A 76 6.04 -28.77 -6.38
N CYS A 77 6.58 -27.99 -7.34
CA CYS A 77 6.75 -28.39 -8.74
C CYS A 77 7.91 -29.37 -8.98
N LEU A 78 8.93 -29.39 -8.13
CA LEU A 78 10.13 -30.22 -8.30
C LEU A 78 9.99 -31.68 -7.84
N GLY A 79 8.88 -32.01 -7.17
CA GLY A 79 8.59 -33.37 -6.70
C GLY A 79 9.51 -33.81 -5.53
N PRO A 80 9.04 -34.71 -4.65
CA PRO A 80 9.83 -35.12 -3.50
C PRO A 80 10.91 -36.13 -3.90
N ALA A 81 12.18 -35.74 -3.74
CA ALA A 81 13.24 -36.71 -3.53
C ALA A 81 13.00 -37.40 -2.17
N THR A 82 12.92 -38.73 -2.21
CA THR A 82 12.53 -39.61 -1.11
C THR A 82 13.48 -39.62 0.09
N ALA A 83 12.90 -39.41 1.28
CA ALA A 83 13.12 -40.07 2.59
C ALA A 83 14.45 -39.91 3.37
N ALA A 84 14.37 -39.39 4.61
CA ALA A 84 14.32 -40.19 5.86
C ALA A 84 14.42 -39.29 7.12
N ALA A 85 13.64 -39.63 8.16
CA ALA A 85 13.35 -38.81 9.36
C ALA A 85 14.00 -39.39 10.67
N PRO A 86 13.63 -38.98 11.90
CA PRO A 86 14.46 -38.14 12.81
C PRO A 86 14.65 -38.74 14.23
N THR A 87 15.34 -38.05 15.15
CA THR A 87 15.16 -38.27 16.62
C THR A 87 15.56 -37.09 17.52
N GLN A 88 14.80 -36.97 18.62
CA GLN A 88 14.63 -35.88 19.60
C GLN A 88 15.71 -35.82 20.71
N THR A 89 15.90 -34.68 21.40
CA THR A 89 15.42 -34.42 22.80
C THR A 89 15.98 -33.13 23.46
N SER A 90 15.02 -32.40 24.07
CA SER A 90 15.01 -31.73 25.39
C SER A 90 15.89 -30.52 25.76
N ALA A 91 15.20 -29.37 25.83
CA ALA A 91 14.98 -28.43 26.94
C ALA A 91 16.17 -27.84 27.75
N VAL A 92 16.15 -26.50 27.96
CA VAL A 92 15.92 -25.80 29.24
C VAL A 92 16.07 -24.27 29.04
N THR A 93 15.08 -23.50 29.53
CA THR A 93 15.01 -22.02 29.63
C THR A 93 15.76 -21.50 30.87
N PRO A 94 16.15 -20.20 30.94
CA PRO A 94 15.39 -19.33 31.86
C PRO A 94 15.26 -17.83 31.47
N THR A 95 14.14 -17.30 31.98
CA THR A 95 13.71 -15.94 32.37
C THR A 95 14.75 -14.84 32.64
N VAL A 96 14.45 -13.62 32.17
CA VAL A 96 14.84 -12.34 32.79
C VAL A 96 13.66 -11.36 32.73
N ALA A 97 13.43 -10.65 33.84
CA ALA A 97 12.30 -9.76 34.14
C ALA A 97 12.38 -8.37 33.47
N PRO A 98 11.25 -7.67 33.27
CA PRO A 98 11.28 -6.29 32.78
C PRO A 98 11.31 -5.30 33.95
N THR A 99 12.08 -4.22 33.79
CA THR A 99 12.10 -3.08 34.73
C THR A 99 11.39 -1.91 34.06
N THR A 100 10.48 -1.31 34.81
CA THR A 100 9.59 -0.22 34.43
C THR A 100 10.29 1.13 34.47
N LEU A 101 10.12 1.95 33.43
CA LEU A 101 10.35 3.39 33.51
C LEU A 101 9.14 4.13 32.95
N LYS A 102 8.59 4.99 33.81
CA LYS A 102 7.49 5.91 33.54
C LYS A 102 8.05 7.13 32.79
N ALA A 103 7.48 7.45 31.63
CA ALA A 103 7.63 8.75 31.00
C ALA A 103 6.26 9.44 30.97
N ASN A 104 6.15 10.53 31.73
CA ASN A 104 5.09 11.52 31.55
C ASN A 104 5.46 12.35 30.32
N ALA A 105 4.69 12.24 29.24
CA ALA A 105 4.73 13.18 28.13
C ALA A 105 3.31 13.69 27.88
N VAL A 106 3.18 15.02 27.94
CA VAL A 106 1.95 15.78 27.76
C VAL A 106 1.64 15.78 26.26
N ALA A 107 0.52 15.18 25.87
CA ALA A 107 0.07 15.17 24.47
C ALA A 107 -0.38 16.57 24.03
N PRO A 108 0.00 17.04 22.83
CA PRO A 108 -0.63 18.20 22.21
C PRO A 108 -2.00 17.76 21.69
N THR A 109 -3.05 18.50 22.06
CA THR A 109 -4.40 18.32 21.53
C THR A 109 -4.44 18.81 20.08
N THR A 110 -4.27 17.91 19.13
CA THR A 110 -4.57 18.13 17.70
C THR A 110 -5.92 17.49 17.40
N GLU A 111 -6.97 18.32 17.33
CA GLU A 111 -8.30 17.87 16.89
C GLU A 111 -8.19 17.28 15.48
N ALA A 112 -8.76 16.10 15.27
CA ALA A 112 -8.99 15.56 13.93
C ALA A 112 -9.84 16.57 13.13
N PRO A 113 -9.56 16.78 11.83
CA PRO A 113 -10.39 17.62 10.99
C PRO A 113 -11.85 17.14 11.05
N ALA A 114 -12.79 18.09 11.14
CA ALA A 114 -14.21 17.81 11.13
C ALA A 114 -14.60 16.99 9.88
N PRO A 115 -15.57 16.06 9.99
CA PRO A 115 -15.97 15.19 8.90
C PRO A 115 -16.30 16.00 7.63
N THR A 116 -15.97 15.38 6.51
CA THR A 116 -16.12 15.86 5.14
C THR A 116 -17.40 16.67 4.93
N LYS A 117 -17.28 17.90 4.39
CA LYS A 117 -18.47 18.69 4.03
C LYS A 117 -19.20 17.99 2.87
N SER A 118 -20.46 17.65 3.15
CA SER A 118 -21.51 17.30 2.19
C SER A 118 -21.41 18.04 0.86
N SER A 119 -21.47 17.31 -0.24
CA SER A 119 -21.84 17.87 -1.54
C SER A 119 -23.33 17.61 -1.79
N THR A 120 -24.09 18.69 -2.00
CA THR A 120 -25.39 18.57 -2.67
C THR A 120 -25.10 18.51 -4.17
N PHE A 121 -24.83 17.31 -4.68
CA PHE A 121 -24.52 17.14 -6.10
C PHE A 121 -25.76 17.48 -6.94
N ALA A 122 -25.71 18.61 -7.64
CA ALA A 122 -26.63 18.90 -8.71
C ALA A 122 -26.18 18.08 -9.92
N GLY A 123 -27.00 17.10 -10.32
CA GLY A 123 -26.77 16.30 -11.52
C GLY A 123 -26.33 17.14 -12.72
N ASN A 124 -25.60 16.55 -13.67
CA ASN A 124 -25.18 17.23 -14.92
C ASN A 124 -26.34 17.58 -15.88
N GLY A 125 -27.59 17.48 -15.44
CA GLY A 125 -28.81 17.69 -16.24
C GLY A 125 -29.22 16.51 -17.14
N GLY A 126 -28.42 15.43 -17.18
CA GLY A 126 -28.72 14.21 -17.94
C GLY A 126 -29.63 13.22 -17.22
N THR A 127 -29.78 12.03 -17.79
CA THR A 127 -30.62 10.95 -17.24
C THR A 127 -30.07 10.48 -15.89
N THR A 128 -30.95 10.39 -14.90
CA THR A 128 -30.62 9.87 -13.56
C THR A 128 -31.11 8.44 -13.38
N CYS A 129 -30.20 7.54 -13.00
CA CYS A 129 -30.48 6.20 -12.54
C CYS A 129 -30.31 6.12 -11.02
N THR A 130 -31.24 5.46 -10.33
CA THR A 130 -31.04 5.00 -8.95
C THR A 130 -30.85 3.49 -8.98
N VAL A 131 -29.73 3.03 -8.43
CA VAL A 131 -29.30 1.64 -8.39
C VAL A 131 -29.25 1.21 -6.93
N THR A 132 -30.08 0.23 -6.58
CA THR A 132 -30.13 -0.36 -5.24
C THR A 132 -29.68 -1.83 -5.22
N GLU A 133 -29.34 -2.37 -6.39
CA GLU A 133 -28.99 -3.78 -6.59
C GLU A 133 -27.80 -3.85 -7.54
N TYR A 134 -26.78 -4.63 -7.20
CA TYR A 134 -25.54 -4.76 -7.98
C TYR A 134 -25.81 -5.07 -9.47
N ALA A 135 -26.78 -5.93 -9.76
CA ALA A 135 -27.11 -6.36 -11.13
C ALA A 135 -27.55 -5.21 -12.06
N ALA A 136 -27.97 -4.06 -11.51
CA ALA A 136 -28.39 -2.89 -12.28
C ALA A 136 -27.27 -1.86 -12.55
N ILE A 137 -26.06 -2.07 -12.02
CA ILE A 137 -24.93 -1.14 -12.23
C ILE A 137 -24.58 -1.03 -13.72
N SER A 138 -24.38 -2.17 -14.40
CA SER A 138 -23.96 -2.20 -15.81
C SER A 138 -24.95 -1.47 -16.74
N SER A 139 -26.25 -1.61 -16.50
CA SER A 139 -27.28 -0.91 -17.28
C SER A 139 -27.32 0.59 -16.96
N ALA A 140 -27.10 0.98 -15.71
CA ALA A 140 -27.00 2.38 -15.32
C ALA A 140 -25.77 3.06 -15.94
N VAL A 141 -24.60 2.43 -15.87
CA VAL A 141 -23.35 2.91 -16.49
C VAL A 141 -23.53 3.16 -17.99
N ALA A 142 -24.21 2.25 -18.69
CA ALA A 142 -24.44 2.38 -20.13
C ALA A 142 -25.44 3.49 -20.52
N SER A 143 -26.40 3.83 -19.65
CA SER A 143 -27.60 4.61 -20.04
C SER A 143 -27.79 5.93 -19.31
N CYS A 144 -27.12 6.13 -18.17
CA CYS A 144 -27.34 7.27 -17.30
C CYS A 144 -26.10 8.14 -17.17
N SER A 145 -26.34 9.44 -17.15
CA SER A 145 -25.31 10.46 -16.94
C SER A 145 -25.20 10.83 -15.46
N ASN A 146 -26.20 10.47 -14.64
CA ASN A 146 -26.14 10.57 -13.18
C ASN A 146 -26.56 9.21 -12.60
N ILE A 147 -25.73 8.62 -11.74
CA ILE A 147 -25.94 7.29 -11.16
C ILE A 147 -25.86 7.41 -9.65
N LEU A 148 -26.96 7.17 -8.96
CA LEU A 148 -27.00 7.04 -7.50
C LEU A 148 -26.90 5.56 -7.13
N LEU A 149 -25.79 5.15 -6.53
CA LEU A 149 -25.59 3.83 -5.95
C LEU A 149 -26.01 3.89 -4.47
N SER A 150 -27.18 3.34 -4.13
CA SER A 150 -27.73 3.40 -2.76
C SER A 150 -27.77 2.01 -2.15
N ASP A 151 -27.06 1.82 -1.03
CA ASP A 151 -27.04 0.57 -0.27
C ASP A 151 -26.68 -0.68 -1.10
N VAL A 152 -25.79 -0.49 -2.08
CA VAL A 152 -25.38 -1.55 -2.99
C VAL A 152 -24.51 -2.57 -2.27
N TYR A 153 -24.94 -3.82 -2.26
CA TYR A 153 -24.11 -4.97 -1.92
C TYR A 153 -23.55 -5.61 -3.19
N ALA A 154 -22.22 -5.62 -3.33
CA ALA A 154 -21.51 -6.36 -4.37
C ALA A 154 -21.28 -7.82 -3.91
N PRO A 155 -21.85 -8.83 -4.58
CA PRO A 155 -21.64 -10.23 -4.22
C PRO A 155 -20.16 -10.67 -4.31
N PRO A 156 -19.78 -11.84 -3.75
CA PRO A 156 -18.44 -12.39 -3.97
C PRO A 156 -18.04 -12.43 -5.44
N SER A 157 -16.78 -12.11 -5.73
CA SER A 157 -16.19 -12.06 -7.08
C SER A 157 -16.93 -11.12 -8.06
N SER A 158 -17.58 -10.08 -7.54
CA SER A 158 -18.38 -9.14 -8.33
C SER A 158 -17.86 -7.72 -8.18
N THR A 159 -17.13 -7.23 -9.20
CA THR A 159 -16.57 -5.86 -9.24
C THR A 159 -17.67 -4.83 -9.51
N ILE A 160 -17.70 -3.75 -8.72
CA ILE A 160 -18.43 -2.53 -9.09
C ILE A 160 -17.67 -1.87 -10.26
N ASP A 161 -18.08 -2.25 -11.48
CA ASP A 161 -17.45 -1.80 -12.72
C ASP A 161 -18.03 -0.47 -13.21
N LEU A 162 -17.24 0.60 -13.06
CA LEU A 162 -17.54 1.95 -13.48
C LEU A 162 -16.59 2.42 -14.60
N GLN A 163 -16.06 1.50 -15.42
CA GLN A 163 -15.07 1.86 -16.44
C GLN A 163 -15.68 2.47 -17.71
N ASN A 164 -16.97 2.23 -17.96
CA ASN A 164 -17.66 2.65 -19.18
C ASN A 164 -18.63 3.82 -18.95
N LEU A 165 -18.31 4.70 -18.01
CA LEU A 165 -19.10 5.89 -17.72
C LEU A 165 -19.17 6.81 -18.94
N GLN A 166 -20.32 7.44 -19.16
CA GLN A 166 -20.47 8.48 -20.17
C GLN A 166 -19.55 9.67 -19.84
N THR A 167 -19.03 10.36 -20.86
CA THR A 167 -18.33 11.63 -20.62
C THR A 167 -19.25 12.62 -19.89
N GLY A 168 -18.73 13.26 -18.84
CA GLY A 168 -19.54 14.16 -18.00
C GLY A 168 -20.32 13.43 -16.89
N ALA A 169 -20.26 12.09 -16.81
CA ALA A 169 -21.11 11.33 -15.90
C ALA A 169 -20.76 11.56 -14.43
N ALA A 170 -21.77 11.46 -13.58
CA ALA A 170 -21.61 11.52 -12.13
C ALA A 170 -22.09 10.23 -11.46
N VAL A 171 -21.28 9.71 -10.54
CA VAL A 171 -21.64 8.58 -9.68
C VAL A 171 -21.66 9.07 -8.24
N ILE A 172 -22.77 8.84 -7.55
CA ILE A 172 -23.01 9.24 -6.18
C ILE A 172 -23.21 7.98 -5.34
N PHE A 173 -22.33 7.73 -4.37
CA PHE A 173 -22.52 6.70 -3.36
C PHE A 173 -23.44 7.21 -2.25
N ALA A 174 -24.44 6.42 -1.87
CA ALA A 174 -25.38 6.72 -0.82
C ALA A 174 -25.65 5.48 0.05
N GLY A 175 -26.03 5.70 1.31
CA GLY A 175 -26.19 4.61 2.26
C GLY A 175 -24.88 3.87 2.49
N THR A 176 -24.93 2.55 2.66
CA THR A 176 -23.71 1.75 2.89
C THR A 176 -23.46 0.78 1.74
N THR A 177 -22.36 0.99 1.01
CA THR A 177 -21.87 0.04 0.00
C THR A 177 -20.99 -1.02 0.68
N THR A 178 -21.21 -2.30 0.37
CA THR A 178 -20.51 -3.44 0.99
C THR A 178 -20.15 -4.52 -0.03
N PHE A 179 -19.21 -5.39 0.32
CA PHE A 179 -18.65 -6.41 -0.57
C PHE A 179 -18.66 -7.81 0.06
N GLY A 180 -18.91 -8.84 -0.74
CA GLY A 180 -18.75 -10.24 -0.34
C GLY A 180 -17.30 -10.71 -0.37
N ASP A 181 -16.97 -11.68 0.49
CA ASP A 181 -15.63 -12.26 0.62
C ASP A 181 -15.11 -12.82 -0.71
N THR A 182 -13.99 -12.29 -1.18
CA THR A 182 -13.35 -12.68 -2.44
C THR A 182 -11.84 -12.86 -2.17
N PRO A 183 -11.41 -14.06 -1.72
CA PRO A 183 -10.01 -14.33 -1.37
C PRO A 183 -9.16 -14.54 -2.63
N ASP A 184 -8.91 -13.45 -3.35
CA ASP A 184 -8.19 -13.40 -4.62
C ASP A 184 -7.31 -12.13 -4.63
N ASP A 185 -6.00 -12.31 -4.85
CA ASP A 185 -5.02 -11.21 -4.86
C ASP A 185 -5.25 -10.29 -6.08
N ASP A 186 -5.79 -10.83 -7.19
CA ASP A 186 -5.98 -10.12 -8.46
C ASP A 186 -7.39 -9.50 -8.63
N PHE A 187 -8.26 -9.63 -7.62
CA PHE A 187 -9.61 -9.09 -7.67
C PHE A 187 -9.62 -7.60 -7.28
N ASP A 188 -10.15 -6.76 -8.16
CA ASP A 188 -10.38 -5.34 -7.88
C ASP A 188 -11.88 -5.12 -7.55
N PRO A 189 -12.26 -4.79 -6.30
CA PRO A 189 -13.65 -4.62 -5.90
C PRO A 189 -14.37 -3.44 -6.58
N ILE A 190 -13.68 -2.31 -6.79
CA ILE A 190 -14.20 -1.14 -7.52
C ILE A 190 -13.18 -0.75 -8.59
N VAL A 191 -13.64 -0.55 -9.83
CA VAL A 191 -12.80 -0.04 -10.93
C VAL A 191 -13.48 1.14 -11.60
N ILE A 192 -12.77 2.25 -11.73
CA ILE A 192 -13.29 3.53 -12.21
C ILE A 192 -12.45 4.01 -13.39
N SER A 193 -13.11 4.41 -14.48
CA SER A 193 -12.49 5.08 -15.62
C SER A 193 -13.46 6.08 -16.26
N GLY A 194 -12.92 7.07 -16.97
CA GLY A 194 -13.76 8.00 -17.73
C GLY A 194 -13.15 9.38 -17.94
N THR A 195 -13.80 10.15 -18.80
CA THR A 195 -13.44 11.55 -19.08
C THR A 195 -14.49 12.48 -18.51
N ASP A 196 -14.06 13.53 -17.82
CA ASP A 196 -14.96 14.52 -17.20
C ASP A 196 -15.97 13.84 -16.26
N VAL A 197 -15.54 12.81 -15.52
CA VAL A 197 -16.42 12.09 -14.58
C VAL A 197 -16.25 12.61 -13.17
N THR A 198 -17.35 12.63 -12.42
CA THR A 198 -17.36 12.97 -10.98
C THR A 198 -17.81 11.77 -10.17
N ILE A 199 -16.97 11.31 -9.26
CA ILE A 199 -17.32 10.28 -8.27
C ILE A 199 -17.44 10.97 -6.92
N THR A 200 -18.60 10.86 -6.26
CA THR A 200 -18.86 11.55 -5.00
C THR A 200 -19.76 10.75 -4.07
N GLY A 201 -19.96 11.26 -2.86
CA GLY A 201 -20.78 10.65 -1.82
C GLY A 201 -21.87 11.57 -1.29
N ALA A 202 -23.04 10.99 -0.99
CA ALA A 202 -24.15 11.65 -0.31
C ALA A 202 -23.93 11.72 1.21
N ASP A 203 -24.71 12.52 1.92
CA ASP A 203 -24.55 12.67 3.37
C ASP A 203 -24.70 11.34 4.11
N GLY A 204 -23.72 11.05 4.96
CA GLY A 204 -23.68 9.83 5.77
C GLY A 204 -23.42 8.54 4.98
N HIS A 205 -23.08 8.63 3.69
CA HIS A 205 -22.68 7.45 2.94
C HIS A 205 -21.39 6.84 3.53
N VAL A 206 -21.23 5.53 3.36
CA VAL A 206 -20.04 4.76 3.71
C VAL A 206 -19.78 3.71 2.63
N ILE A 207 -18.53 3.56 2.23
CA ILE A 207 -18.04 2.43 1.44
C ILE A 207 -17.20 1.55 2.38
N ASP A 208 -17.73 0.39 2.78
CA ASP A 208 -17.01 -0.55 3.65
C ASP A 208 -16.37 -1.66 2.81
N GLY A 209 -15.04 -1.75 2.86
CA GLY A 209 -14.26 -2.69 2.06
C GLY A 209 -14.20 -4.12 2.59
N ASN A 210 -14.90 -4.43 3.69
CA ASN A 210 -14.93 -5.76 4.32
C ASN A 210 -13.53 -6.29 4.74
N GLY A 211 -12.61 -5.40 5.08
CA GLY A 211 -11.21 -5.68 5.38
C GLY A 211 -11.02 -6.70 6.52
N ALA A 212 -11.88 -6.64 7.54
CA ALA A 212 -11.82 -7.54 8.69
C ALA A 212 -11.96 -9.03 8.33
N ALA A 213 -12.54 -9.37 7.18
CA ALA A 213 -12.61 -10.75 6.67
C ALA A 213 -11.24 -11.27 6.18
N TYR A 214 -10.32 -10.37 5.83
CA TYR A 214 -9.04 -10.68 5.18
C TYR A 214 -7.81 -10.46 6.07
N TRP A 215 -7.92 -9.56 7.05
CA TRP A 215 -6.81 -9.10 7.87
C TRP A 215 -6.18 -10.21 8.72
N ASP A 216 -4.90 -10.46 8.49
CA ASP A 216 -4.09 -11.50 9.13
C ASP A 216 -2.70 -11.00 9.55
N GLY A 217 -2.51 -9.69 9.58
CA GLY A 217 -1.25 -9.01 9.93
C GLY A 217 -0.13 -9.20 8.92
N LYS A 218 -0.43 -9.64 7.69
CA LYS A 218 0.57 -9.89 6.64
C LYS A 218 0.33 -9.15 5.34
N GLY A 219 -0.83 -8.53 5.12
CA GLY A 219 -1.08 -7.66 3.96
C GLY A 219 -0.76 -8.35 2.63
N SER A 220 -0.13 -7.65 1.69
CA SER A 220 0.31 -8.18 0.39
C SER A 220 1.59 -9.04 0.47
N ASN A 221 2.25 -9.06 1.62
CA ASN A 221 3.49 -9.80 1.87
C ASN A 221 3.27 -11.31 2.08
N GLY A 222 2.04 -11.74 2.37
CA GLY A 222 1.68 -13.16 2.48
C GLY A 222 0.40 -13.40 3.26
N GLY A 223 0.22 -14.64 3.73
CA GLY A 223 -0.99 -15.02 4.47
C GLY A 223 -2.13 -15.50 3.56
N SER A 224 -3.38 -15.23 3.93
CA SER A 224 -4.54 -15.52 3.08
C SER A 224 -4.64 -14.56 1.91
N SER A 225 -5.16 -15.07 0.78
CA SER A 225 -5.47 -14.24 -0.37
C SER A 225 -6.55 -13.22 -0.06
N LYS A 226 -6.36 -12.03 -0.60
CA LYS A 226 -7.14 -10.84 -0.29
C LYS A 226 -6.99 -9.84 -1.44
N PRO A 227 -8.04 -9.09 -1.81
CA PRO A 227 -7.97 -8.08 -2.87
C PRO A 227 -6.82 -7.11 -2.63
N ASP A 228 -5.86 -7.02 -3.55
CA ASP A 228 -4.65 -6.20 -3.35
C ASP A 228 -4.95 -4.71 -3.50
N HIS A 229 -5.87 -4.33 -4.39
CA HIS A 229 -6.31 -2.94 -4.59
C HIS A 229 -7.82 -2.81 -4.41
N PHE A 230 -8.28 -1.96 -3.50
CA PHE A 230 -9.71 -1.81 -3.23
C PHE A 230 -10.44 -0.99 -4.29
N ILE A 231 -9.87 0.16 -4.66
CA ILE A 231 -10.38 1.09 -5.67
C ILE A 231 -9.28 1.33 -6.69
N VAL A 232 -9.47 0.82 -7.90
CA VAL A 232 -8.58 1.10 -9.04
C VAL A 232 -9.17 2.26 -9.85
N ALA A 233 -8.56 3.43 -9.71
CA ALA A 233 -8.89 4.64 -10.45
C ALA A 233 -7.94 4.80 -11.64
N LYS A 234 -8.35 4.30 -12.80
CA LYS A 234 -7.49 4.23 -13.99
C LYS A 234 -8.06 4.95 -15.19
N HIS A 235 -7.21 5.52 -16.04
CA HIS A 235 -7.65 6.21 -17.27
C HIS A 235 -8.73 7.27 -17.02
N MET A 236 -8.51 8.06 -15.96
CA MET A 236 -9.38 9.18 -15.60
C MET A 236 -8.79 10.48 -16.14
N TYR A 237 -9.57 11.20 -16.96
CA TYR A 237 -9.11 12.41 -17.64
C TYR A 237 -10.05 13.59 -17.33
N TYR A 238 -9.53 14.70 -16.82
CA TYR A 238 -10.33 15.89 -16.46
C TYR A 238 -11.42 15.58 -15.41
N SER A 239 -11.17 14.62 -14.54
CA SER A 239 -12.16 14.02 -13.66
C SER A 239 -11.97 14.43 -12.19
N ARG A 240 -12.97 14.11 -11.36
CA ARG A 240 -12.97 14.38 -9.92
C ARG A 240 -13.40 13.15 -9.12
N ILE A 241 -12.70 12.88 -8.02
CA ILE A 241 -13.16 11.98 -6.96
C ILE A 241 -13.23 12.80 -5.69
N GLU A 242 -14.40 12.93 -5.10
CA GLU A 242 -14.60 13.88 -4.01
C GLU A 242 -15.52 13.36 -2.92
N ASN A 243 -15.28 13.82 -1.70
CA ASN A 243 -16.21 13.64 -0.58
C ASN A 243 -16.60 12.18 -0.28
N LEU A 244 -15.64 11.24 -0.37
CA LEU A 244 -15.88 9.82 -0.08
C LEU A 244 -15.49 9.47 1.36
N ASN A 245 -16.33 8.66 2.00
CA ASN A 245 -16.03 8.02 3.29
C ASN A 245 -15.83 6.53 3.05
N ILE A 246 -14.58 6.08 3.15
CA ILE A 246 -14.19 4.68 2.96
C ILE A 246 -13.67 4.15 4.29
N GLN A 247 -14.06 2.93 4.63
CA GLN A 247 -13.58 2.27 5.83
C GLN A 247 -13.23 0.80 5.57
N ASN A 248 -12.35 0.27 6.41
CA ASN A 248 -12.05 -1.16 6.52
C ASN A 248 -11.73 -1.81 5.17
N TRP A 249 -10.68 -1.39 4.46
CA TRP A 249 -10.31 -2.02 3.18
C TRP A 249 -9.27 -3.14 3.37
N PRO A 250 -9.13 -4.08 2.41
CA PRO A 250 -8.31 -5.29 2.61
C PRO A 250 -6.80 -5.03 2.65
N VAL A 251 -6.26 -4.34 1.64
CA VAL A 251 -4.82 -4.07 1.44
C VAL A 251 -4.62 -2.64 0.95
N HIS A 252 -4.27 -2.34 -0.30
CA HIS A 252 -4.11 -0.96 -0.76
C HIS A 252 -5.49 -0.33 -1.06
N CYS A 253 -5.72 0.93 -0.68
CA CYS A 253 -7.03 1.57 -0.84
C CYS A 253 -7.23 2.09 -2.27
N PHE A 254 -6.56 3.18 -2.63
CA PHE A 254 -6.60 3.74 -3.98
C PHE A 254 -5.36 3.34 -4.77
N ASP A 255 -5.53 2.60 -5.87
CA ASP A 255 -4.53 2.47 -6.93
C ASP A 255 -4.88 3.43 -8.08
N ILE A 256 -4.08 4.49 -8.24
CA ILE A 256 -4.33 5.57 -9.20
C ILE A 256 -3.31 5.47 -10.32
N GLU A 257 -3.79 5.13 -11.53
CA GLU A 257 -2.92 4.86 -12.66
C GLU A 257 -3.37 5.48 -13.97
N HIS A 258 -2.41 5.96 -14.76
CA HIS A 258 -2.69 6.45 -16.11
C HIS A 258 -3.77 7.55 -16.15
N THR A 259 -3.68 8.51 -15.23
CA THR A 259 -4.64 9.63 -15.11
C THR A 259 -4.03 10.95 -15.58
N GLU A 260 -4.88 11.87 -16.05
CA GLU A 260 -4.49 13.22 -16.47
C GLU A 260 -5.51 14.24 -15.97
N ASN A 261 -5.08 15.35 -15.35
CA ASN A 261 -5.99 16.38 -14.83
C ASN A 261 -7.03 15.80 -13.84
N LEU A 262 -6.60 14.95 -12.91
CA LEU A 262 -7.45 14.34 -11.89
C LEU A 262 -7.38 15.12 -10.58
N ILE A 263 -8.54 15.46 -10.01
CA ILE A 263 -8.63 16.06 -8.67
C ILE A 263 -9.29 15.08 -7.71
N ILE A 264 -8.57 14.73 -6.63
CA ILE A 264 -9.06 13.92 -5.52
C ILE A 264 -9.14 14.82 -4.29
N SER A 265 -10.32 14.98 -3.68
CA SER A 265 -10.50 15.96 -2.60
C SER A 265 -11.51 15.54 -1.55
N GLY A 266 -11.22 15.78 -0.27
CA GLY A 266 -12.18 15.50 0.79
C GLY A 266 -12.41 14.00 0.99
N ILE A 267 -11.36 13.19 0.94
CA ILE A 267 -11.48 11.76 1.17
C ILE A 267 -11.22 11.46 2.64
N THR A 268 -12.05 10.61 3.24
CA THR A 268 -11.82 10.04 4.57
C THR A 268 -11.58 8.54 4.41
N LEU A 269 -10.37 8.10 4.76
CA LEU A 269 -9.95 6.69 4.76
C LEU A 269 -9.75 6.23 6.20
N ASP A 270 -10.69 5.43 6.73
CA ASP A 270 -10.64 4.92 8.10
C ASP A 270 -10.37 3.40 8.14
N ASN A 271 -9.12 3.02 8.40
CA ASN A 271 -8.72 1.65 8.67
C ASN A 271 -8.36 1.42 10.15
N SER A 272 -8.82 2.28 11.06
CA SER A 272 -8.45 2.22 12.48
C SER A 272 -8.85 0.90 13.15
N ALA A 273 -9.90 0.23 12.66
CA ALA A 273 -10.30 -1.09 13.11
C ALA A 273 -9.21 -2.17 12.89
N GLY A 274 -8.26 -1.91 11.99
CA GLY A 274 -7.12 -2.75 11.68
C GLY A 274 -5.90 -2.56 12.59
N ASP A 275 -5.88 -1.53 13.45
CA ASP A 275 -4.75 -1.26 14.37
C ASP A 275 -4.56 -2.37 15.41
N ALA A 276 -5.68 -2.86 15.95
CA ALA A 276 -5.66 -3.88 16.98
C ALA A 276 -5.36 -5.25 16.36
N PRO A 277 -4.59 -6.12 17.04
CA PRO A 277 -4.43 -7.50 16.61
C PRO A 277 -5.76 -8.25 16.62
N ASN A 278 -5.87 -9.29 15.79
CA ASN A 278 -6.99 -10.22 15.78
C ASN A 278 -6.51 -11.68 15.96
N SER A 279 -7.42 -12.65 15.82
CA SER A 279 -7.09 -14.07 16.00
C SER A 279 -6.13 -14.64 14.93
N ALA A 280 -5.94 -13.96 13.80
CA ALA A 280 -5.06 -14.36 12.71
C ALA A 280 -3.70 -13.62 12.71
N SER A 281 -3.62 -12.41 13.26
CA SER A 281 -2.41 -11.55 13.23
C SER A 281 -1.45 -11.72 14.41
N GLY A 282 -1.83 -12.48 15.44
CA GLY A 282 -1.01 -12.70 16.63
C GLY A 282 -0.87 -11.41 17.45
N SER A 283 0.33 -10.84 17.52
CA SER A 283 0.59 -9.56 18.21
C SER A 283 0.75 -8.37 17.27
N LYS A 284 0.68 -8.60 15.95
CA LYS A 284 0.78 -7.54 14.94
C LYS A 284 -0.58 -6.87 14.73
N PRO A 285 -0.64 -5.61 14.27
CA PRO A 285 -1.88 -5.02 13.74
C PRO A 285 -2.57 -5.99 12.78
N ALA A 286 -3.89 -6.03 12.81
CA ALA A 286 -4.67 -6.92 11.93
C ALA A 286 -4.48 -6.52 10.46
N ALA A 287 -4.59 -5.23 10.16
CA ALA A 287 -4.35 -4.68 8.83
C ALA A 287 -2.84 -4.43 8.60
N HIS A 288 -2.39 -4.60 7.37
CA HIS A 288 -1.00 -4.39 6.95
C HIS A 288 -0.97 -4.13 5.44
N ASN A 289 -0.02 -3.31 4.96
CA ASN A 289 -0.01 -2.78 3.59
C ASN A 289 -1.33 -2.08 3.25
N SER A 290 -1.84 -1.31 4.22
CA SER A 290 -3.09 -0.57 4.09
C SER A 290 -2.88 0.80 3.47
N ASP A 291 -2.16 0.89 2.35
CA ASP A 291 -1.78 2.15 1.74
C ASP A 291 -3.02 3.01 1.40
N GLY A 292 -2.92 4.32 1.62
CA GLY A 292 -4.01 5.26 1.39
C GLY A 292 -4.19 5.59 -0.10
N PHE A 293 -3.16 6.20 -0.69
CA PHE A 293 -3.14 6.60 -2.09
C PHE A 293 -1.83 6.17 -2.76
N ASP A 294 -1.92 5.15 -3.61
CA ASP A 294 -0.84 4.74 -4.51
C ASP A 294 -1.00 5.44 -5.85
N ILE A 295 0.01 6.21 -6.25
CA ILE A 295 -0.01 6.99 -7.49
C ILE A 295 1.09 6.51 -8.42
N LYS A 296 0.71 6.17 -9.65
CA LYS A 296 1.63 5.77 -10.72
C LYS A 296 1.20 6.30 -12.07
N SER A 297 2.16 6.53 -12.94
CA SER A 297 1.99 6.84 -14.37
C SER A 297 0.93 7.92 -14.65
N SER A 298 0.85 8.93 -13.79
CA SER A 298 -0.18 9.96 -13.81
C SER A 298 0.43 11.35 -13.95
N THR A 299 -0.33 12.30 -14.52
CA THR A 299 0.15 13.68 -14.73
C THR A 299 -0.90 14.73 -14.40
N ASN A 300 -0.47 15.86 -13.84
CA ASN A 300 -1.35 16.93 -13.37
C ASN A 300 -2.45 16.41 -12.43
N LEU A 301 -2.04 15.75 -11.34
CA LEU A 301 -2.94 15.19 -10.33
C LEU A 301 -2.90 16.07 -9.07
N THR A 302 -4.05 16.41 -8.51
CA THR A 302 -4.16 17.08 -7.21
C THR A 302 -4.91 16.21 -6.23
N LEU A 303 -4.24 15.75 -5.18
CA LEU A 303 -4.83 15.14 -3.99
C LEU A 303 -4.87 16.19 -2.87
N GLN A 304 -6.03 16.44 -2.27
CA GLN A 304 -6.11 17.47 -1.25
C GLN A 304 -7.18 17.25 -0.17
N ASN A 305 -7.03 17.95 0.96
CA ASN A 305 -8.05 18.05 2.02
C ASN A 305 -8.55 16.68 2.51
N SER A 306 -7.66 15.71 2.66
CA SER A 306 -8.04 14.32 2.93
C SER A 306 -7.45 13.82 4.25
N TRP A 307 -8.18 12.90 4.88
CA TRP A 307 -7.84 12.30 6.16
C TRP A 307 -7.62 10.80 5.97
N VAL A 308 -6.51 10.29 6.50
CA VAL A 308 -6.12 8.89 6.36
C VAL A 308 -5.67 8.36 7.72
N HIS A 309 -6.34 7.32 8.21
CA HIS A 309 -5.87 6.47 9.30
C HIS A 309 -5.66 5.07 8.76
N ASN A 310 -4.40 4.66 8.68
CA ASN A 310 -4.01 3.34 8.17
C ASN A 310 -2.76 2.80 8.89
N GLN A 311 -2.13 1.78 8.29
CA GLN A 311 -0.98 1.05 8.83
C GLN A 311 0.15 0.92 7.80
N ASP A 312 0.12 1.70 6.72
CA ASP A 312 1.19 1.81 5.73
C ASP A 312 1.23 3.22 5.11
N ASP A 313 1.80 3.43 3.92
CA ASP A 313 1.96 4.77 3.34
C ASP A 313 0.62 5.54 3.28
N CYS A 314 0.64 6.78 3.74
CA CYS A 314 -0.53 7.66 3.60
C CYS A 314 -0.72 8.02 2.12
N VAL A 315 0.39 8.35 1.47
CA VAL A 315 0.50 8.57 0.03
C VAL A 315 1.83 7.99 -0.44
N ALA A 316 1.82 7.21 -1.50
CA ALA A 316 3.02 6.68 -2.15
C ALA A 316 2.99 7.03 -3.65
N VAL A 317 3.93 7.86 -4.09
CA VAL A 317 4.07 8.22 -5.52
C VAL A 317 5.22 7.42 -6.13
N SER A 318 4.87 6.42 -6.94
CA SER A 318 5.87 5.53 -7.55
C SER A 318 6.28 5.92 -8.97
N SER A 319 5.44 6.67 -9.69
CA SER A 319 5.81 7.41 -10.90
C SER A 319 4.78 8.48 -11.23
N GLY A 320 5.16 9.51 -12.00
CA GLY A 320 4.26 10.56 -12.45
C GLY A 320 4.89 11.95 -12.51
N THR A 321 4.11 12.92 -13.02
CA THR A 321 4.58 14.30 -13.23
C THR A 321 3.55 15.33 -12.77
N ASP A 322 3.99 16.47 -12.26
CA ASP A 322 3.11 17.55 -11.79
C ASP A 322 2.02 17.05 -10.81
N ILE A 323 2.45 16.41 -9.71
CA ILE A 323 1.55 15.90 -8.66
C ILE A 323 1.57 16.86 -7.46
N VAL A 324 0.39 17.27 -7.01
CA VAL A 324 0.20 18.09 -5.81
C VAL A 324 -0.55 17.28 -4.76
N VAL A 325 -0.02 17.24 -3.55
CA VAL A 325 -0.60 16.60 -2.37
C VAL A 325 -0.68 17.65 -1.26
N ASP A 326 -1.88 18.18 -0.99
CA ASP A 326 -2.05 19.36 -0.13
C ASP A 326 -3.05 19.13 1.01
N ASN A 327 -2.74 19.64 2.20
CA ASN A 327 -3.64 19.59 3.35
C ASN A 327 -4.11 18.16 3.68
N MET A 328 -3.15 17.24 3.81
CA MET A 328 -3.37 15.87 4.27
C MET A 328 -3.29 15.78 5.79
N TYR A 329 -4.14 14.95 6.38
CA TYR A 329 -3.98 14.48 7.75
C TYR A 329 -3.74 12.97 7.72
N CYS A 330 -2.50 12.57 7.97
CA CYS A 330 -2.05 11.18 7.97
C CYS A 330 -1.84 10.71 9.41
N TYR A 331 -2.44 9.58 9.78
CA TYR A 331 -2.37 9.02 11.13
C TYR A 331 -2.08 7.52 11.11
N GLY A 332 -1.17 7.05 11.96
CA GLY A 332 -0.90 5.61 12.16
C GLY A 332 0.01 4.94 11.12
N GLY A 333 0.07 5.48 9.90
CA GLY A 333 0.73 4.87 8.74
C GLY A 333 2.25 5.05 8.65
N HIS A 334 2.75 5.14 7.42
CA HIS A 334 4.18 5.24 7.09
C HIS A 334 4.60 6.58 6.45
N GLY A 335 3.71 7.57 6.46
CA GLY A 335 4.00 8.95 6.07
C GLY A 335 3.71 9.27 4.61
N LEU A 336 4.33 10.37 4.15
CA LEU A 336 4.21 10.89 2.79
C LEU A 336 5.45 10.45 2.01
N SER A 337 5.26 9.52 1.07
CA SER A 337 6.35 8.79 0.43
C SER A 337 6.44 9.05 -1.08
N ILE A 338 7.65 9.26 -1.56
CA ILE A 338 8.03 8.98 -2.94
C ILE A 338 8.61 7.56 -3.00
N GLY A 339 8.10 6.76 -3.92
CA GLY A 339 8.57 5.41 -4.23
C GLY A 339 7.73 4.27 -3.64
N SER A 340 8.23 3.03 -3.61
CA SER A 340 9.59 2.68 -4.03
C SER A 340 9.80 2.88 -5.54
N ILE A 341 10.89 3.57 -5.88
CA ILE A 341 11.27 3.87 -7.27
C ILE A 341 12.18 2.77 -7.80
N GLY A 342 11.96 2.35 -9.04
CA GLY A 342 12.81 1.38 -9.72
C GLY A 342 12.23 -0.04 -9.72
N GLY A 343 12.52 -0.81 -10.77
CA GLY A 343 12.02 -2.19 -10.92
C GLY A 343 10.58 -2.30 -11.42
N LYS A 344 9.95 -1.18 -11.81
CA LYS A 344 8.58 -1.10 -12.34
C LYS A 344 8.61 -0.74 -13.84
N SER A 345 7.44 -0.72 -14.48
CA SER A 345 7.29 -0.30 -15.89
C SER A 345 7.63 1.18 -16.11
N ASP A 346 7.32 2.02 -15.13
CA ASP A 346 7.65 3.44 -15.07
C ASP A 346 8.32 3.73 -13.73
N ASN A 347 9.46 4.42 -13.77
CA ASN A 347 10.31 4.70 -12.61
C ASN A 347 10.75 6.18 -12.60
N THR A 348 9.96 7.04 -13.22
CA THR A 348 10.22 8.48 -13.30
C THR A 348 9.19 9.23 -12.47
N VAL A 349 9.69 10.05 -11.54
CA VAL A 349 8.92 11.05 -10.80
C VAL A 349 9.55 12.41 -11.08
N ASP A 350 8.78 13.36 -11.61
CA ASP A 350 9.26 14.72 -11.88
C ASP A 350 8.18 15.74 -11.52
N GLY A 351 8.41 16.51 -10.46
CA GLY A 351 7.46 17.51 -9.99
C GLY A 351 6.41 16.91 -9.07
N VAL A 352 6.75 16.78 -7.78
CA VAL A 352 5.79 16.44 -6.73
C VAL A 352 5.89 17.46 -5.61
N THR A 353 4.77 18.06 -5.22
CA THR A 353 4.70 18.95 -4.06
C THR A 353 3.79 18.36 -3.00
N PHE A 354 4.35 18.02 -1.84
CA PHE A 354 3.61 17.79 -0.62
C PHE A 354 3.55 19.09 0.18
N SER A 355 2.35 19.57 0.51
CA SER A 355 2.19 20.83 1.24
C SER A 355 1.15 20.80 2.35
N ASN A 356 1.34 21.68 3.34
CA ASN A 356 0.36 22.00 4.38
C ASN A 356 -0.20 20.79 5.15
N SER A 357 0.59 19.73 5.31
CA SER A 357 0.13 18.42 5.76
C SER A 357 0.64 18.06 7.15
N GLN A 358 -0.10 17.19 7.83
CA GLN A 358 0.23 16.66 9.15
C GLN A 358 0.44 15.15 9.08
N VAL A 359 1.55 14.66 9.64
CA VAL A 359 1.85 13.22 9.76
C VAL A 359 2.02 12.87 11.23
N ILE A 360 1.06 12.10 11.77
CA ILE A 360 0.90 11.89 13.20
C ILE A 360 1.00 10.39 13.52
N ASN A 361 1.70 10.03 14.59
CA ASN A 361 1.84 8.65 15.10
C ASN A 361 2.12 7.63 14.00
N SER A 362 3.01 7.98 13.07
CA SER A 362 3.37 7.20 11.89
C SER A 362 4.83 6.74 11.97
N SER A 363 5.23 5.72 11.22
CA SER A 363 6.63 5.28 11.26
C SER A 363 7.59 6.30 10.65
N ASN A 364 7.19 6.98 9.57
CA ASN A 364 7.99 8.04 8.94
C ASN A 364 7.17 9.31 8.75
N GLY A 365 7.87 10.46 8.67
CA GLY A 365 7.29 11.73 8.25
C GLY A 365 7.31 11.88 6.72
N CYS A 366 8.38 12.50 6.22
CA CYS A 366 8.62 12.68 4.78
C CYS A 366 9.60 11.60 4.30
N ARG A 367 9.28 10.87 3.22
CA ARG A 367 10.09 9.73 2.77
C ARG A 367 10.34 9.73 1.26
N ILE A 368 11.56 9.35 0.86
CA ILE A 368 11.94 9.04 -0.51
C ILE A 368 12.71 7.72 -0.51
N LYS A 369 12.13 6.67 -1.10
CA LYS A 369 12.71 5.31 -1.13
C LYS A 369 12.94 4.85 -2.57
N SER A 370 14.14 4.34 -2.88
CA SER A 370 14.41 3.71 -4.17
C SER A 370 14.96 2.29 -4.02
N ASN A 371 14.51 1.39 -4.90
CA ASN A 371 14.89 -0.02 -4.88
C ASN A 371 16.37 -0.20 -5.24
N SER A 372 17.08 -0.97 -4.43
CA SER A 372 18.50 -1.26 -4.60
C SER A 372 18.76 -2.01 -5.91
N GLY A 373 19.76 -1.57 -6.67
CA GLY A 373 20.19 -2.19 -7.92
C GLY A 373 19.29 -1.91 -9.12
N THR A 374 18.35 -0.97 -8.99
CA THR A 374 17.43 -0.59 -10.07
C THR A 374 17.76 0.78 -10.67
N THR A 375 17.02 1.19 -11.69
CA THR A 375 17.18 2.47 -12.39
C THR A 375 15.89 3.27 -12.38
N GLY A 376 16.01 4.60 -12.41
CA GLY A 376 14.88 5.53 -12.38
C GLY A 376 15.34 6.95 -12.14
N GLU A 377 14.40 7.88 -12.12
CA GLU A 377 14.65 9.31 -11.96
C GLU A 377 13.62 9.89 -10.99
N VAL A 378 14.09 10.65 -10.00
CA VAL A 378 13.28 11.39 -9.05
C VAL A 378 13.80 12.81 -9.07
N SER A 379 12.98 13.74 -9.51
CA SER A 379 13.39 15.14 -9.62
C SER A 379 12.29 16.10 -9.20
N ASN A 380 12.70 17.29 -8.76
CA ASN A 380 11.80 18.40 -8.45
C ASN A 380 10.73 18.04 -7.41
N ILE A 381 11.18 17.45 -6.29
CA ILE A 381 10.31 17.09 -5.16
C ILE A 381 10.37 18.20 -4.11
N ARG A 382 9.20 18.65 -3.66
CA ARG A 382 9.08 19.67 -2.62
C ARG A 382 8.20 19.15 -1.48
N TYR A 383 8.72 19.17 -0.26
CA TYR A 383 7.96 19.06 0.98
C TYR A 383 7.91 20.43 1.63
N GLU A 384 6.73 20.99 1.82
CA GLU A 384 6.54 22.36 2.33
C GLU A 384 5.49 22.44 3.43
N ASN A 385 5.80 23.10 4.54
CA ASN A 385 4.87 23.27 5.66
C ASN A 385 4.30 21.92 6.13
N ILE A 386 5.19 20.96 6.41
CA ILE A 386 4.84 19.62 6.89
C ILE A 386 5.08 19.56 8.40
N THR A 387 4.05 19.22 9.15
CA THR A 387 4.17 19.01 10.61
C THR A 387 4.14 17.54 10.93
N VAL A 388 5.17 17.04 11.61
CA VAL A 388 5.25 15.65 12.07
C VAL A 388 5.08 15.55 13.59
N SER A 389 4.44 14.51 14.11
CA SER A 389 4.30 14.31 15.55
C SER A 389 4.20 12.85 15.92
N GLY A 390 4.95 12.39 16.93
CA GLY A 390 4.90 11.01 17.40
C GLY A 390 5.47 10.00 16.41
N ILE A 391 6.44 10.41 15.57
CA ILE A 391 7.06 9.52 14.58
C ILE A 391 7.97 8.50 15.27
N THR A 392 8.02 7.25 14.79
CA THR A 392 8.76 6.17 15.49
C THR A 392 10.07 5.75 14.82
N ASP A 393 10.23 5.96 13.52
CA ASP A 393 11.40 5.46 12.78
C ASP A 393 12.21 6.62 12.20
N TYR A 394 11.65 7.42 11.27
CA TYR A 394 12.38 8.50 10.60
C TYR A 394 11.55 9.77 10.37
N GLY A 395 12.00 10.92 10.86
CA GLY A 395 11.37 12.21 10.59
C GLY A 395 11.42 12.58 9.11
N ILE A 396 12.65 12.62 8.57
CA ILE A 396 12.92 12.65 7.12
C ILE A 396 13.78 11.41 6.76
N ASP A 397 13.31 10.63 5.80
CA ASP A 397 13.98 9.44 5.25
C ASP A 397 14.24 9.60 3.75
N ILE A 398 15.50 9.55 3.33
CA ILE A 398 15.86 9.47 1.90
C ILE A 398 16.87 8.34 1.74
N GLN A 399 16.46 7.20 1.20
CA GLN A 399 17.31 6.02 1.12
C GLN A 399 17.24 5.30 -0.23
N GLN A 400 18.41 4.89 -0.74
CA GLN A 400 18.57 4.25 -2.06
C GLN A 400 18.98 2.78 -1.99
N ASP A 401 18.56 2.10 -0.92
CA ASP A 401 19.00 0.77 -0.55
C ASP A 401 17.82 -0.19 -0.30
N TYR A 402 16.62 0.18 -0.74
CA TYR A 402 15.37 -0.49 -0.41
C TYR A 402 15.21 -1.82 -1.16
N LEU A 403 14.60 -2.80 -0.52
CA LEU A 403 14.08 -4.03 -1.14
C LEU A 403 12.75 -4.36 -0.45
N ASN A 404 11.91 -5.23 -1.02
CA ASN A 404 10.65 -5.63 -0.38
C ASN A 404 10.85 -6.26 1.02
N GLY A 405 12.03 -6.81 1.31
CA GLY A 405 12.39 -7.31 2.64
C GLY A 405 12.92 -6.25 3.62
N GLY A 406 12.93 -4.97 3.23
CA GLY A 406 13.49 -3.87 3.99
C GLY A 406 14.83 -3.33 3.43
N PRO A 407 15.37 -2.26 4.05
CA PRO A 407 16.60 -1.62 3.62
C PRO A 407 17.82 -2.53 3.79
N THR A 408 18.76 -2.46 2.85
CA THR A 408 19.97 -3.30 2.81
C THR A 408 21.17 -2.71 3.55
N GLY A 409 21.11 -1.43 3.93
CA GLY A 409 22.20 -0.62 4.45
C GLY A 409 23.27 -0.28 3.40
N LYS A 410 23.02 -0.57 2.11
CA LYS A 410 23.97 -0.42 1.01
C LYS A 410 23.30 0.28 -0.17
N PRO A 411 23.36 1.62 -0.25
CA PRO A 411 22.68 2.35 -1.30
C PRO A 411 23.33 2.09 -2.66
N THR A 412 22.50 2.12 -3.69
CA THR A 412 22.94 2.03 -5.09
C THR A 412 22.64 3.34 -5.80
N ASN A 413 23.25 3.56 -6.97
CA ASN A 413 23.23 4.85 -7.65
C ASN A 413 22.56 4.82 -9.03
N GLY A 414 21.76 3.79 -9.30
CA GLY A 414 21.05 3.64 -10.58
C GLY A 414 19.79 4.51 -10.67
N VAL A 415 19.14 4.79 -9.53
CA VAL A 415 18.10 5.82 -9.43
C VAL A 415 18.75 7.16 -9.14
N LYS A 416 18.47 8.18 -9.95
CA LYS A 416 18.95 9.56 -9.72
C LYS A 416 17.91 10.35 -8.92
N ILE A 417 18.34 11.03 -7.88
CA ILE A 417 17.49 11.84 -7.00
C ILE A 417 18.04 13.27 -7.01
N GLU A 418 17.32 14.21 -7.59
CA GLU A 418 17.81 15.59 -7.73
C GLU A 418 16.76 16.65 -7.43
N ASN A 419 17.21 17.84 -7.05
CA ASN A 419 16.35 19.00 -6.79
C ASN A 419 15.25 18.68 -5.75
N ILE A 420 15.67 18.18 -4.59
CA ILE A 420 14.77 17.87 -3.47
C ILE A 420 14.78 19.05 -2.49
N THR A 421 13.61 19.57 -2.16
CA THR A 421 13.47 20.76 -1.31
C THR A 421 12.57 20.47 -0.12
N PHE A 422 13.04 20.76 1.08
CA PHE A 422 12.27 20.76 2.32
C PHE A 422 12.18 22.19 2.85
N VAL A 423 10.97 22.72 3.03
CA VAL A 423 10.72 24.06 3.58
C VAL A 423 9.72 23.97 4.72
N ASP A 424 10.04 24.53 5.88
CA ASP A 424 9.16 24.55 7.06
C ASP A 424 8.66 23.13 7.45
N VAL A 425 9.56 22.16 7.46
CA VAL A 425 9.28 20.78 7.92
C VAL A 425 9.67 20.65 9.39
N THR A 426 8.68 20.58 10.28
CA THR A 426 8.91 20.69 11.72
C THR A 426 8.14 19.64 12.50
N GLY A 427 8.56 19.33 13.73
CA GLY A 427 7.80 18.40 14.55
C GLY A 427 8.58 17.67 15.62
N THR A 428 7.96 16.60 16.12
CA THR A 428 8.52 15.77 17.19
C THR A 428 8.48 14.28 16.87
N MET A 429 9.58 13.60 17.15
CA MET A 429 9.66 12.14 17.19
C MET A 429 9.19 11.60 18.54
N SER A 430 8.87 10.32 18.57
CA SER A 430 8.68 9.51 19.78
C SER A 430 9.81 8.50 19.99
N ASP A 431 10.42 8.04 18.90
CA ASP A 431 11.60 7.18 18.82
C ASP A 431 12.24 7.36 17.42
N GLY A 432 13.34 6.67 17.13
CA GLY A 432 13.97 6.67 15.81
C GLY A 432 14.93 7.84 15.59
N LYS A 433 15.10 8.26 14.33
CA LYS A 433 16.02 9.35 13.93
C LYS A 433 15.25 10.55 13.41
N ASP A 434 15.73 11.74 13.72
CA ASP A 434 15.15 12.97 13.16
C ASP A 434 15.43 12.99 11.64
N TYR A 435 16.65 12.63 11.23
CA TYR A 435 17.07 12.62 9.82
C TYR A 435 17.87 11.35 9.46
N TYR A 436 17.47 10.72 8.35
CA TYR A 436 18.19 9.60 7.74
C TYR A 436 18.32 9.80 6.23
N ILE A 437 19.55 10.03 5.76
CA ILE A 437 19.85 10.23 4.34
C ILE A 437 20.95 9.25 3.91
N LEU A 438 20.59 8.27 3.08
CA LEU A 438 21.45 7.22 2.57
C LEU A 438 21.42 7.19 1.04
N CYS A 439 22.14 8.13 0.43
CA CYS A 439 22.30 8.26 -1.01
C CYS A 439 23.37 7.31 -1.57
N GLY A 440 23.16 6.84 -2.79
CA GLY A 440 24.19 6.17 -3.57
C GLY A 440 25.28 7.14 -4.04
N ASP A 441 26.44 6.59 -4.41
CA ASP A 441 27.57 7.42 -4.87
C ASP A 441 27.21 8.20 -6.15
N GLY A 442 27.21 9.53 -6.05
CA GLY A 442 26.90 10.45 -7.14
C GLY A 442 25.47 10.35 -7.68
N SER A 443 24.51 9.80 -6.93
CA SER A 443 23.11 9.73 -7.35
C SER A 443 22.20 10.78 -6.75
N CYS A 444 22.62 11.48 -5.69
CA CYS A 444 21.89 12.60 -5.11
C CYS A 444 22.51 13.94 -5.53
N SER A 445 21.69 14.93 -5.89
CA SER A 445 22.15 16.28 -6.18
C SER A 445 21.14 17.37 -5.76
N ASN A 446 21.64 18.57 -5.44
CA ASN A 446 20.83 19.78 -5.20
C ASN A 446 19.70 19.61 -4.16
N PHE A 447 20.04 19.18 -2.94
CA PHE A 447 19.08 19.19 -1.84
C PHE A 447 19.07 20.53 -1.14
N VAL A 448 17.89 21.03 -0.80
CA VAL A 448 17.67 22.30 -0.10
C VAL A 448 16.84 22.03 1.16
N PHE A 449 17.31 22.54 2.29
CA PHE A 449 16.61 22.45 3.57
C PHE A 449 16.50 23.87 4.14
N GLU A 450 15.27 24.37 4.29
CA GLU A 450 14.98 25.70 4.82
C GLU A 450 14.00 25.56 5.98
N ASN A 451 14.37 26.07 7.16
CA ASN A 451 13.55 25.99 8.38
C ASN A 451 13.07 24.56 8.73
N VAL A 452 13.94 23.57 8.55
CA VAL A 452 13.66 22.19 8.94
C VAL A 452 14.07 21.99 10.40
N GLY A 453 13.15 21.48 11.22
CA GLY A 453 13.33 21.34 12.66
C GLY A 453 12.46 20.23 13.25
N ILE A 454 12.92 18.99 13.11
CA ILE A 454 12.37 17.81 13.77
C ILE A 454 13.26 17.48 14.98
N THR A 455 12.66 17.14 16.11
CA THR A 455 13.39 16.85 17.35
C THR A 455 12.82 15.66 18.11
N GLY A 456 13.65 15.06 18.96
CA GLY A 456 13.23 13.99 19.88
C GLY A 456 13.71 12.61 19.47
N GLY A 457 14.19 12.46 18.23
CA GLY A 457 14.91 11.28 17.77
C GLY A 457 16.35 11.26 18.26
N SER A 458 17.08 10.23 17.86
CA SER A 458 18.51 10.07 18.15
C SER A 458 19.20 9.24 17.07
N GLY A 459 20.52 9.42 16.92
CA GLY A 459 21.30 8.58 16.00
C GLY A 459 21.12 8.92 14.52
N ASP A 460 20.82 10.18 14.22
CA ASP A 460 20.79 10.74 12.86
C ASP A 460 22.00 10.30 12.04
N SER A 461 21.77 10.02 10.76
CA SER A 461 22.79 9.48 9.87
C SER A 461 22.54 9.93 8.45
N CYS A 462 23.44 10.75 7.93
CA CYS A 462 23.36 11.31 6.58
C CYS A 462 24.69 11.12 5.85
N ASN A 463 24.64 10.90 4.54
CA ASN A 463 25.81 10.89 3.67
C ASN A 463 25.71 11.85 2.48
N TYR A 464 24.70 12.72 2.48
CA TYR A 464 24.48 13.75 1.47
C TYR A 464 23.75 14.97 2.08
N PRO A 465 24.09 16.22 1.70
CA PRO A 465 25.21 16.62 0.83
C PRO A 465 26.60 16.43 1.47
N THR A 466 26.64 16.22 2.79
CA THR A 466 27.83 15.92 3.59
C THR A 466 27.58 14.69 4.47
N ASP A 467 28.57 14.29 5.27
CA ASP A 467 28.47 13.21 6.27
C ASP A 467 27.80 13.66 7.59
N THR A 468 27.37 14.93 7.64
CA THR A 468 26.53 15.48 8.69
C THR A 468 25.12 15.67 8.14
N CYS A 469 24.11 15.44 8.97
CA CYS A 469 22.76 15.87 8.67
C CYS A 469 22.67 17.41 8.77
N LEU A 470 21.45 17.93 8.93
CA LEU A 470 21.22 19.34 9.20
C LEU A 470 21.93 19.72 10.50
N GLU A 471 22.82 20.71 10.45
CA GLU A 471 23.41 21.26 11.68
C GLU A 471 22.27 21.81 12.54
N ALA A 472 22.08 21.21 13.73
CA ALA A 472 21.06 21.61 14.70
C ALA A 472 21.25 23.03 15.23
#